data_AF-A0A3A5VNF0-F1
#
_entry.id   AF-A0A3A5VNF0-F1
#
_cell.length_a   1.000
_cell.length_b   1.000
_cell.length_c   1.000
_cell.angle_alpha   90.00
_cell.angle_beta   90.00
_cell.angle_gamma   90.00
#
_symmetry.space_group_name_H-M   'P 1'
#
loop_
_entity.id
_entity.type
_entity.pdbx_description
1 polymer ?
#
loop_
_entity_poly.entity_id
_entity_poly.type
_entity_poly.pdbx_seq_one_letter_code
_entity_poly.pdbx_strand_id
1 'polypeptide(L)'
;MGLFEFKLPDIGEGVVEGEVVEWMVAVGDTVKEDDPILSVMTDKATVEIPAPCDGTVKSLVGEAGDILPVGAVCIVFDVDGAGNASEETEASEPVVDAPQPTEVSEPIAPAPEPVAPPAPAPAATAPVARAPGTKVLASPAVRQRARSANIDLELVAGSGPAGRVSHADLDRHIAGGSASSGPAYGSAVKSAK
;
A
#
# COMPACT_ATOMS: atom_id res chain seq x y z
N MET A 1 18.63 5.87 -25.39
CA MET A 1 18.42 5.61 -23.96
C MET A 1 17.03 6.03 -23.56
N GLY A 2 16.08 5.11 -23.72
CA GLY A 2 14.81 5.14 -23.01
C GLY A 2 14.91 4.18 -21.83
N LEU A 3 14.31 4.52 -20.69
CA LEU A 3 14.18 3.55 -19.62
C LEU A 3 13.05 2.58 -19.97
N PHE A 4 13.16 1.32 -19.58
CA PHE A 4 12.11 0.32 -19.74
C PHE A 4 11.89 -0.33 -18.38
N GLU A 5 10.74 -0.05 -17.78
CA GLU A 5 10.32 -0.67 -16.53
C GLU A 5 9.68 -2.02 -16.82
N PHE A 6 10.28 -3.08 -16.28
CA PHE A 6 9.72 -4.41 -16.36
C PHE A 6 9.02 -4.76 -15.05
N LYS A 7 7.72 -5.02 -15.17
CA LYS A 7 6.86 -5.44 -14.07
C LYS A 7 6.85 -6.96 -14.00
N LEU A 8 6.77 -7.51 -12.78
CA LEU A 8 6.62 -8.95 -12.59
C LEU A 8 5.37 -9.44 -13.33
N PRO A 9 5.51 -10.29 -14.36
CA PRO A 9 4.35 -10.92 -14.97
C PRO A 9 3.68 -11.88 -13.99
N ASP A 10 2.43 -12.22 -14.27
CA ASP A 10 1.74 -13.27 -13.53
C ASP A 10 2.42 -14.62 -13.81
N ILE A 11 3.13 -15.13 -12.80
CA ILE A 11 3.93 -16.35 -12.83
C ILE A 11 3.12 -17.59 -12.40
N GLY A 12 1.80 -17.47 -12.18
CA GLY A 12 0.92 -18.61 -11.95
C GLY A 12 -0.52 -18.22 -11.64
N GLU A 13 -1.49 -18.94 -12.22
CA GLU A 13 -2.93 -18.69 -12.04
C GLU A 13 -3.31 -18.63 -10.54
N GLY A 14 -3.50 -17.40 -10.02
CA GLY A 14 -3.88 -17.14 -8.63
C GLY A 14 -2.73 -16.86 -7.66
N VAL A 15 -1.50 -16.65 -8.15
CA VAL A 15 -0.36 -16.22 -7.33
C VAL A 15 -0.34 -14.69 -7.27
N VAL A 16 -0.41 -14.12 -6.06
CA VAL A 16 -0.40 -12.66 -5.86
C VAL A 16 0.99 -12.10 -5.58
N GLU A 17 1.94 -12.96 -5.24
CA GLU A 17 3.30 -12.61 -4.83
C GLU A 17 4.30 -13.71 -5.22
N GLY A 18 5.50 -13.32 -5.64
CA GLY A 18 6.60 -14.21 -5.99
C GLY A 18 7.86 -13.88 -5.20
N GLU A 19 8.54 -14.89 -4.70
CA GLU A 19 9.82 -14.73 -3.99
C GLU A 19 10.97 -14.79 -5.00
N VAL A 20 11.77 -13.72 -5.07
CA VAL A 20 12.97 -13.70 -5.90
C VAL A 20 13.98 -14.67 -5.31
N VAL A 21 14.39 -15.70 -6.05
CA VAL A 21 15.39 -16.67 -5.56
C VAL A 21 16.79 -16.10 -5.74
N GLU A 22 17.08 -15.67 -6.97
CA GLU A 22 18.40 -15.19 -7.38
C GLU A 22 18.29 -14.31 -8.62
N TRP A 23 19.14 -13.27 -8.66
CA TRP A 23 19.34 -12.42 -9.82
C TRP A 23 20.48 -12.97 -10.66
N MET A 24 20.21 -13.28 -11.94
CA MET A 24 21.25 -13.70 -12.88
C MET A 24 22.00 -12.52 -13.50
N VAL A 25 21.51 -11.30 -13.24
CA VAL A 25 22.01 -10.04 -13.81
C VAL A 25 22.21 -9.01 -12.70
N ALA A 26 23.17 -8.11 -12.87
CA ALA A 26 23.49 -7.06 -11.92
C ALA A 26 23.26 -5.66 -12.52
N VAL A 27 23.16 -4.64 -11.66
CA VAL A 27 23.10 -3.24 -12.12
C VAL A 27 24.34 -2.91 -12.95
N GLY A 28 24.13 -2.41 -14.16
CA GLY A 28 25.15 -2.10 -15.15
C GLY A 28 25.46 -3.23 -16.13
N ASP A 29 24.85 -4.42 -15.94
CA ASP A 29 25.05 -5.54 -16.85
C ASP A 29 24.21 -5.42 -18.12
N THR A 30 24.71 -5.96 -19.23
CA THR A 30 24.03 -5.91 -20.53
C THR A 30 23.31 -7.24 -20.79
N VAL A 31 21.99 -7.19 -20.99
CA VAL A 31 21.14 -8.35 -21.25
C VAL A 31 20.59 -8.30 -22.67
N LYS A 32 20.31 -9.47 -23.26
CA LYS A 32 19.66 -9.57 -24.57
C LYS A 32 18.23 -10.06 -24.45
N GLU A 33 17.44 -9.87 -25.50
CA GLU A 33 16.12 -10.50 -25.62
C GLU A 33 16.23 -12.02 -25.38
N ASP A 34 15.28 -12.57 -24.62
CA ASP A 34 15.21 -13.98 -24.18
C ASP A 34 16.26 -14.45 -23.14
N ASP A 35 17.22 -13.62 -22.73
CA ASP A 35 18.19 -14.01 -21.70
C ASP A 35 17.51 -14.09 -20.31
N PRO A 36 17.77 -15.13 -19.49
CA PRO A 36 17.19 -15.25 -18.15
C PRO A 36 17.77 -14.17 -17.22
N ILE A 37 16.91 -13.34 -16.66
CA ILE A 37 17.31 -12.20 -15.82
C ILE A 37 17.22 -12.53 -14.33
N LEU A 38 16.17 -13.26 -13.93
CA LEU A 38 15.90 -13.57 -12.53
C LEU A 38 15.09 -14.87 -12.42
N SER A 39 15.27 -15.57 -11.30
CA SER A 39 14.50 -16.76 -10.97
C SER A 39 13.54 -16.45 -9.82
N VAL A 40 12.24 -16.78 -9.98
CA VAL A 40 11.22 -16.58 -8.95
C VAL A 40 10.68 -17.92 -8.48
N MET A 41 10.59 -18.11 -7.18
CA MET A 41 9.92 -19.25 -6.56
C MET A 41 8.52 -18.84 -6.11
N THR A 42 7.55 -19.67 -6.48
CA THR A 42 6.17 -19.60 -5.97
C THR A 42 5.87 -20.85 -5.14
N ASP A 43 4.70 -20.91 -4.49
CA ASP A 43 4.23 -22.07 -3.71
C ASP A 43 4.21 -23.40 -4.51
N LYS A 44 4.23 -23.33 -5.85
CA LYS A 44 4.08 -24.50 -6.72
C LYS A 44 5.25 -24.76 -7.66
N ALA A 45 5.96 -23.73 -8.09
CA ALA A 45 7.02 -23.87 -9.08
C ALA A 45 8.04 -22.74 -8.99
N THR A 46 9.27 -23.05 -9.37
CA THR A 46 10.29 -22.07 -9.72
C THR A 46 10.16 -21.75 -11.20
N VAL A 47 10.00 -20.47 -11.53
CA VAL A 47 9.86 -19.96 -12.89
C VAL A 47 10.99 -18.94 -13.14
N GLU A 48 11.70 -19.11 -14.24
CA GLU A 48 12.72 -18.17 -14.70
C GLU A 48 12.05 -17.13 -15.59
N ILE A 49 12.36 -15.86 -15.36
CA ILE A 49 11.83 -14.76 -16.15
C ILE A 49 12.89 -14.34 -17.17
N PRO A 50 12.60 -14.41 -18.49
CA PRO A 50 13.48 -13.91 -19.53
C PRO A 50 13.32 -12.39 -19.72
N ALA A 51 14.37 -11.76 -20.26
CA ALA A 51 14.34 -10.35 -20.64
C ALA A 51 13.41 -10.12 -21.86
N PRO A 52 12.55 -9.09 -21.83
CA PRO A 52 11.65 -8.77 -22.94
C PRO A 52 12.32 -7.99 -24.08
N CYS A 53 13.52 -7.45 -23.87
CA CYS A 53 14.24 -6.61 -24.84
C CYS A 53 15.74 -6.52 -24.50
N ASP A 54 16.57 -6.22 -25.50
CA ASP A 54 17.99 -5.93 -25.30
C ASP A 54 18.20 -4.59 -24.58
N GLY A 55 18.98 -4.59 -23.50
CA GLY A 55 19.21 -3.38 -22.71
C GLY A 55 20.28 -3.53 -21.63
N THR A 56 20.60 -2.44 -20.96
CA THR A 56 21.49 -2.43 -19.79
C THR A 56 20.67 -2.32 -18.52
N VAL A 57 20.93 -3.14 -17.50
CA VAL A 57 20.24 -3.03 -16.21
C VAL A 57 20.61 -1.73 -15.54
N LYS A 58 19.63 -0.87 -15.26
CA LYS A 58 19.85 0.42 -14.60
C LYS A 58 19.54 0.39 -13.12
N SER A 59 18.50 -0.34 -12.73
CA SER A 59 18.10 -0.52 -11.34
C SER A 59 17.37 -1.84 -11.14
N LEU A 60 17.59 -2.46 -9.98
CA LEU A 60 16.87 -3.64 -9.51
C LEU A 60 16.00 -3.19 -8.33
N VAL A 61 14.75 -3.64 -8.30
CA VAL A 61 13.80 -3.40 -7.21
C VAL A 61 13.53 -4.76 -6.56
N GLY A 62 14.11 -4.96 -5.38
CA GLY A 62 14.09 -6.24 -4.65
C GLY A 62 15.44 -6.96 -4.70
N GLU A 63 15.79 -7.64 -3.61
CA GLU A 63 17.01 -8.44 -3.48
C GLU A 63 16.70 -9.94 -3.61
N ALA A 64 17.73 -10.78 -3.75
CA ALA A 64 17.57 -12.22 -3.66
C ALA A 64 17.01 -12.61 -2.27
N GLY A 65 15.90 -13.33 -2.26
CA GLY A 65 15.09 -13.70 -1.09
C GLY A 65 13.94 -12.73 -0.77
N ASP A 66 13.75 -11.66 -1.55
CA ASP A 66 12.66 -10.70 -1.31
C ASP A 66 11.35 -11.11 -2.00
N ILE A 67 10.22 -10.72 -1.42
CA ILE A 67 8.88 -11.06 -1.91
C ILE A 67 8.32 -9.86 -2.68
N LEU A 68 8.14 -10.03 -3.98
CA LEU A 68 7.58 -9.00 -4.87
C LEU A 68 6.15 -9.35 -5.29
N PRO A 69 5.20 -8.39 -5.21
CA PRO A 69 3.85 -8.62 -5.70
C PRO A 69 3.80 -8.64 -7.23
N VAL A 70 2.90 -9.45 -7.79
CA VAL A 70 2.68 -9.52 -9.24
C VAL A 70 2.23 -8.15 -9.75
N GLY A 71 2.81 -7.71 -10.87
CA GLY A 71 2.54 -6.40 -11.48
C GLY A 71 3.35 -5.23 -10.90
N ALA A 72 4.18 -5.44 -9.86
CA ALA A 72 5.13 -4.43 -9.40
C ALA A 72 6.38 -4.38 -10.30
N VAL A 73 7.01 -3.22 -10.38
CA VAL A 73 8.28 -3.04 -11.11
C VAL A 73 9.38 -3.80 -10.38
N CYS A 74 10.05 -4.71 -11.07
CA CYS A 74 11.16 -5.50 -10.53
C CYS A 74 12.51 -5.03 -11.03
N ILE A 75 12.58 -4.58 -12.29
CA ILE A 75 13.84 -4.20 -12.93
C ILE A 75 13.60 -3.08 -13.93
N VAL A 76 14.53 -2.15 -13.99
CA VAL A 76 14.54 -1.04 -14.93
C VAL A 76 15.72 -1.23 -15.85
N PHE A 77 15.45 -1.39 -17.15
CA PHE A 77 16.45 -1.46 -18.20
C PHE A 77 16.66 -0.09 -18.84
N ASP A 78 17.85 0.15 -19.38
CA ASP A 78 18.18 1.25 -20.27
C ASP A 78 18.32 0.67 -21.68
N VAL A 79 17.39 1.03 -22.57
CA VAL A 79 17.32 0.50 -23.93
C VAL A 79 17.66 1.60 -24.94
N ASP A 80 18.30 1.23 -26.05
CA ASP A 80 18.64 2.16 -27.13
C ASP A 80 17.45 2.50 -28.07
N GLY A 81 16.22 2.27 -27.60
CA GLY A 81 14.97 2.51 -28.32
C GLY A 81 13.96 3.38 -27.56
N ALA A 82 12.72 3.42 -28.04
CA ALA A 82 11.60 4.03 -27.33
C ALA A 82 11.35 3.24 -26.04
N GLY A 83 11.81 3.80 -24.91
CA GLY A 83 11.57 3.23 -23.59
C GLY A 83 10.08 3.24 -23.25
N ASN A 84 9.62 2.21 -22.56
CA ASN A 84 8.26 2.18 -21.99
C ASN A 84 8.20 2.85 -20.61
N ALA A 85 9.33 3.28 -20.07
CA ALA A 85 9.35 4.22 -18.98
C ALA A 85 9.10 5.60 -19.60
N SER A 86 7.81 5.93 -19.70
CA SER A 86 7.42 7.32 -19.57
C SER A 86 8.02 7.81 -18.25
N GLU A 87 8.58 9.02 -18.26
CA GLU A 87 9.12 9.70 -17.09
C GLU A 87 7.96 9.93 -16.10
N GLU A 88 7.62 8.89 -15.35
CA GLU A 88 6.63 8.89 -14.29
C GLU A 88 7.40 8.58 -13.01
N THR A 89 8.18 9.58 -12.61
CA THR A 89 8.36 9.82 -11.19
C THR A 89 6.98 10.14 -10.60
N GLU A 90 6.24 9.11 -10.26
CA GLU A 90 5.17 9.14 -9.24
C GLU A 90 5.59 8.07 -8.22
N ALA A 91 6.25 8.43 -7.12
CA ALA A 91 5.54 8.95 -5.96
C ALA A 91 4.13 8.33 -5.85
N SER A 92 3.94 7.46 -4.86
CA SER A 92 2.62 6.98 -4.49
C SER A 92 1.58 8.10 -4.43
N GLU A 93 0.71 8.20 -5.44
CA GLU A 93 -0.60 8.84 -5.32
C GLU A 93 -1.62 8.04 -6.13
N PRO A 94 -2.69 7.51 -5.49
CA PRO A 94 -3.90 7.13 -6.21
C PRO A 94 -4.80 8.36 -6.25
N VAL A 95 -4.71 9.18 -7.31
CA VAL A 95 -5.75 10.18 -7.60
C VAL A 95 -6.22 10.06 -9.05
N VAL A 96 -7.36 9.38 -9.17
CA VAL A 96 -8.49 9.68 -10.06
C VAL A 96 -8.17 10.07 -11.51
N ASP A 97 -8.35 9.12 -12.44
CA ASP A 97 -8.76 9.47 -13.80
C ASP A 97 -10.26 9.28 -13.98
N ALA A 98 -10.90 10.40 -14.29
CA ALA A 98 -12.18 10.50 -14.96
C ALA A 98 -11.92 11.26 -16.25
N PRO A 99 -12.52 10.86 -17.39
CA PRO A 99 -12.76 11.79 -18.47
C PRO A 99 -14.26 12.05 -18.65
N GLN A 100 -14.62 13.27 -18.28
CA GLN A 100 -15.48 14.22 -19.00
C GLN A 100 -16.63 13.70 -19.88
N PRO A 101 -17.87 14.17 -19.59
CA PRO A 101 -18.87 14.46 -20.60
C PRO A 101 -18.82 15.97 -20.95
N THR A 102 -18.27 16.30 -22.13
CA THR A 102 -18.51 17.59 -22.81
C THR A 102 -19.83 17.52 -23.59
N GLU A 103 -20.69 18.51 -23.35
CA GLU A 103 -21.60 19.15 -24.33
C GLU A 103 -22.73 18.27 -24.92
N VAL A 104 -24.01 18.64 -25.02
CA VAL A 104 -24.75 19.92 -25.11
C VAL A 104 -26.20 19.63 -24.67
N SER A 105 -26.88 20.67 -24.17
CA SER A 105 -28.34 20.91 -24.26
C SER A 105 -29.20 20.58 -23.02
N GLU A 106 -29.29 21.54 -22.11
CA GLU A 106 -30.60 22.05 -21.68
C GLU A 106 -31.45 22.47 -22.91
N PRO A 107 -32.78 22.68 -22.84
CA PRO A 107 -33.70 22.53 -21.70
C PRO A 107 -35.06 21.89 -22.09
N ILE A 108 -35.68 21.06 -21.24
CA ILE A 108 -37.16 20.98 -21.18
C ILE A 108 -37.59 20.86 -19.70
N ALA A 109 -37.99 22.00 -19.14
CA ALA A 109 -38.79 22.15 -17.94
C ALA A 109 -40.23 21.64 -18.16
N PRO A 110 -41.18 21.80 -17.22
CA PRO A 110 -41.25 21.44 -15.80
C PRO A 110 -42.53 20.61 -15.50
N ALA A 111 -42.60 19.88 -14.38
CA ALA A 111 -43.80 19.85 -13.52
C ALA A 111 -43.58 19.01 -12.25
N PRO A 112 -44.19 19.41 -11.12
CA PRO A 112 -43.74 19.10 -9.76
C PRO A 112 -44.65 18.09 -9.05
N GLU A 113 -44.14 17.47 -7.97
CA GLU A 113 -44.85 17.06 -6.73
C GLU A 113 -44.05 15.98 -5.98
N PRO A 114 -44.16 15.88 -4.64
CA PRO A 114 -43.97 16.88 -3.61
C PRO A 114 -42.85 16.48 -2.62
N VAL A 115 -42.37 17.48 -1.88
CA VAL A 115 -41.54 17.39 -0.68
C VAL A 115 -41.82 16.14 0.18
N ALA A 116 -40.82 15.27 0.32
CA ALA A 116 -40.69 14.29 1.41
C ALA A 116 -39.38 14.58 2.16
N PRO A 117 -39.40 14.53 3.50
CA PRO A 117 -38.37 15.07 4.39
C PRO A 117 -36.98 14.43 4.22
N PRO A 118 -35.89 15.12 4.64
CA PRO A 118 -34.54 14.60 4.51
C PRO A 118 -34.41 13.22 5.17
N ALA A 119 -33.97 12.25 4.39
CA ALA A 119 -33.51 10.96 4.89
C ALA A 119 -32.43 11.19 5.95
N PRO A 120 -32.45 10.42 7.06
CA PRO A 120 -31.61 10.68 8.21
C PRO A 120 -30.14 10.58 7.80
N ALA A 121 -29.36 11.62 8.12
CA ALA A 121 -27.92 11.49 8.24
C ALA A 121 -27.63 10.21 9.05
N PRO A 122 -26.69 9.34 8.64
CA PRO A 122 -26.28 8.24 9.50
C PRO A 122 -25.78 8.89 10.79
N ALA A 123 -26.56 8.69 11.84
CA ALA A 123 -26.28 9.19 13.16
C ALA A 123 -24.85 8.78 13.51
N ALA A 124 -24.02 9.75 13.83
CA ALA A 124 -22.74 9.52 14.48
C ALA A 124 -23.03 8.66 15.72
N THR A 125 -22.77 7.36 15.60
CA THR A 125 -22.84 6.45 16.75
C THR A 125 -21.78 6.93 17.71
N ALA A 126 -22.23 7.41 18.87
CA ALA A 126 -21.36 7.83 19.96
C ALA A 126 -20.32 6.72 20.24
N PRO A 127 -19.07 7.09 20.59
CA PRO A 127 -18.02 6.13 20.87
C PRO A 127 -18.49 5.22 22.01
N VAL A 128 -18.76 3.95 21.69
CA VAL A 128 -19.15 2.97 22.69
C VAL A 128 -17.89 2.65 23.49
N ALA A 129 -17.82 3.14 24.73
CA ALA A 129 -16.75 2.82 25.65
C ALA A 129 -16.68 1.29 25.83
N ARG A 130 -15.54 0.71 25.48
CA ARG A 130 -15.34 -0.73 25.43
C ARG A 130 -15.05 -1.27 26.84
N ALA A 131 -15.64 -2.41 27.19
CA ALA A 131 -15.36 -3.07 28.47
C ALA A 131 -13.91 -3.63 28.48
N PRO A 132 -13.14 -3.41 29.56
CA PRO A 132 -11.75 -3.87 29.66
C PRO A 132 -11.68 -5.40 29.65
N GLY A 133 -10.74 -5.97 28.89
CA GLY A 133 -10.50 -7.42 28.82
C GLY A 133 -11.11 -8.16 27.62
N THR A 134 -11.66 -7.45 26.62
CA THR A 134 -12.15 -8.08 25.37
C THR A 134 -11.15 -7.91 24.23
N LYS A 135 -10.83 -9.01 23.54
CA LYS A 135 -9.84 -9.02 22.44
C LYS A 135 -10.18 -7.96 21.40
N VAL A 136 -9.22 -7.06 21.14
CA VAL A 136 -9.42 -5.95 20.21
C VAL A 136 -9.66 -6.48 18.80
N LEU A 137 -10.78 -6.06 18.22
CA LEU A 137 -11.14 -6.31 16.84
C LEU A 137 -10.48 -5.21 16.01
N ALA A 138 -9.46 -5.56 15.23
CA ALA A 138 -8.72 -4.66 14.35
C ALA A 138 -8.16 -5.46 13.17
N SER A 139 -8.04 -4.84 12.01
CA SER A 139 -7.43 -5.46 10.83
C SER A 139 -5.91 -5.64 11.01
N PRO A 140 -5.26 -6.57 10.27
CA PRO A 140 -3.81 -6.80 10.37
C PRO A 140 -2.99 -5.52 10.15
N ALA A 141 -3.35 -4.69 9.17
CA ALA A 141 -2.70 -3.42 8.88
C ALA A 141 -2.76 -2.43 10.06
N VAL A 142 -3.92 -2.28 10.72
CA VAL A 142 -4.09 -1.42 11.90
C VAL A 142 -3.23 -1.94 13.07
N ARG A 143 -3.13 -3.26 13.25
CA ARG A 143 -2.29 -3.89 14.28
C ARG A 143 -0.81 -3.66 14.03
N GLN A 144 -0.35 -3.79 12.78
CA GLN A 144 1.04 -3.53 12.43
C GLN A 144 1.41 -2.07 12.68
N ARG A 145 0.55 -1.14 12.24
CA ARG A 145 0.75 0.29 12.43
C ARG A 145 0.76 0.72 13.90
N ALA A 146 -0.12 0.15 14.72
CA ALA A 146 -0.12 0.38 16.16
C ALA A 146 1.18 -0.10 16.82
N ARG A 147 1.71 -1.28 16.44
CA ARG A 147 3.00 -1.77 16.94
C ARG A 147 4.16 -0.86 16.54
N SER A 148 4.21 -0.42 15.27
CA SER A 148 5.25 0.50 14.80
C SER A 148 5.21 1.84 15.53
N ALA A 149 4.00 2.32 15.89
CA ALA A 149 3.80 3.54 16.66
C ALA A 149 3.90 3.33 18.19
N ASN A 150 4.16 2.11 18.66
CA ASN A 150 4.13 1.73 20.09
C ASN A 150 2.82 2.12 20.81
N ILE A 151 1.69 1.98 20.12
CA ILE A 151 0.36 2.29 20.63
C ILE A 151 -0.37 1.01 21.01
N ASP A 152 -0.94 1.02 22.21
CA ASP A 152 -1.85 -0.03 22.65
C ASP A 152 -3.24 0.17 22.03
N LEU A 153 -3.69 -0.83 21.26
CA LEU A 153 -5.00 -0.83 20.63
C LEU A 153 -6.16 -0.91 21.63
N GLU A 154 -5.92 -1.32 22.88
CA GLU A 154 -6.94 -1.30 23.93
C GLU A 154 -7.33 0.12 24.35
N LEU A 155 -6.41 1.08 24.18
CA LEU A 155 -6.61 2.49 24.51
C LEU A 155 -7.26 3.30 23.36
N VAL A 156 -7.29 2.71 22.16
CA VAL A 156 -7.84 3.36 20.97
C VAL A 156 -9.35 3.12 20.89
N ALA A 157 -10.13 4.21 20.92
CA ALA A 157 -11.57 4.15 20.74
C ALA A 157 -11.91 3.70 19.31
N GLY A 158 -12.45 2.49 19.14
CA GLY A 158 -12.85 1.97 17.83
C GLY A 158 -14.21 2.50 17.40
N SER A 159 -14.25 3.23 16.28
CA SER A 159 -15.48 3.75 15.67
C SER A 159 -16.03 2.82 14.58
N GLY A 160 -15.37 1.69 14.30
CA GLY A 160 -15.79 0.76 13.27
C GLY A 160 -16.96 -0.16 13.67
N PRO A 161 -17.55 -0.88 12.70
CA PRO A 161 -18.64 -1.82 12.95
C PRO A 161 -18.26 -2.84 14.04
N ALA A 162 -19.15 -3.05 15.02
CA ALA A 162 -18.92 -3.89 16.19
C ALA A 162 -17.75 -3.45 17.10
N GLY A 163 -17.43 -2.16 17.15
CA GLY A 163 -16.34 -1.63 17.99
C GLY A 163 -14.95 -2.01 17.47
N ARG A 164 -14.82 -2.18 16.15
CA ARG A 164 -13.55 -2.44 15.48
C ARG A 164 -12.73 -1.14 15.42
N VAL A 165 -11.43 -1.23 15.70
CA VAL A 165 -10.51 -0.10 15.54
C VAL A 165 -10.13 0.04 14.06
N SER A 166 -10.37 1.22 13.50
CA SER A 166 -10.01 1.58 12.13
C SER A 166 -8.69 2.35 12.07
N HIS A 167 -8.14 2.55 10.86
CA HIS A 167 -6.96 3.39 10.67
C HIS A 167 -7.23 4.84 11.12
N ALA A 168 -8.42 5.37 10.81
CA ALA A 168 -8.83 6.71 11.22
C ALA A 168 -8.88 6.89 12.74
N ASP A 169 -9.27 5.84 13.47
CA ASP A 169 -9.27 5.86 14.95
C ASP A 169 -7.84 5.91 15.51
N LEU A 170 -6.93 5.12 14.93
CA LEU A 170 -5.51 5.13 15.26
C LEU A 170 -4.89 6.51 14.97
N ASP A 171 -5.17 7.08 13.79
CA ASP A 171 -4.70 8.40 13.39
C ASP A 171 -5.21 9.50 14.32
N ARG A 172 -6.50 9.43 14.69
CA ARG A 172 -7.08 10.36 15.64
C ARG A 172 -6.48 10.22 17.03
N HIS A 173 -6.15 9.00 17.46
CA HIS A 173 -5.45 8.77 18.73
C HIS A 173 -4.00 9.26 18.67
N ILE A 174 -3.29 9.13 17.55
CA ILE A 174 -1.94 9.68 17.36
C ILE A 174 -1.98 11.20 17.40
N ALA A 175 -2.91 11.81 16.65
CA ALA A 175 -3.07 13.27 16.58
C ALA A 175 -3.56 13.89 17.89
N GLY A 176 -4.47 13.22 18.60
CA GLY A 176 -4.99 13.66 19.90
C GLY A 176 -4.13 13.26 21.11
N GLY A 177 -3.32 12.21 20.97
CA GLY A 177 -2.51 11.61 22.03
C GLY A 177 -1.18 12.30 22.30
N SER A 178 -0.81 13.33 21.53
CA SER A 178 0.36 14.16 21.83
C SER A 178 0.19 15.04 23.10
N ALA A 179 -1.00 15.04 23.72
CA ALA A 179 -1.29 15.81 24.92
C ALA A 179 -1.23 15.01 26.24
N SER A 180 -0.78 13.75 26.26
CA SER A 180 -0.63 13.01 27.52
C SER A 180 0.64 12.18 27.53
N SER A 181 1.69 12.82 28.04
CA SER A 181 2.99 12.25 28.41
C SER A 181 2.86 10.82 28.96
N GLY A 182 3.68 9.93 28.41
CA GLY A 182 3.84 8.56 28.88
C GLY A 182 4.32 8.48 30.34
N PRO A 183 4.30 7.28 30.95
CA PRO A 183 4.87 7.09 32.26
C PRO A 183 6.38 7.35 32.18
N ALA A 184 6.81 8.42 32.84
CA ALA A 184 8.21 8.72 33.05
C ALA A 184 8.85 7.58 33.86
N TYR A 185 9.51 6.64 33.19
CA TYR A 185 10.54 5.81 33.81
C TYR A 185 11.78 6.68 34.03
N GLY A 186 11.69 7.54 35.04
CA GLY A 186 12.77 8.39 35.54
C GLY A 186 13.48 7.72 36.70
N SER A 187 14.68 7.23 36.43
CA SER A 187 15.74 6.92 37.38
C SER A 187 15.92 8.01 38.44
N ALA A 188 15.89 7.68 39.74
CA ALA A 188 16.78 8.21 40.79
C ALA A 188 16.41 7.73 42.22
N VAL A 189 17.45 7.66 43.05
CA VAL A 189 17.50 7.52 44.53
C VAL A 189 17.69 6.09 45.07
N LYS A 190 18.98 5.71 45.22
CA LYS A 190 19.56 5.67 46.57
C LYS A 190 21.10 5.72 46.55
N SER A 191 21.65 6.87 46.94
CA SER A 191 22.99 6.97 47.49
C SER A 191 23.02 8.08 48.55
N ALA A 192 23.57 7.72 49.70
CA ALA A 192 24.11 8.56 50.78
C ALA A 192 23.16 9.53 51.51
N LYS A 193 22.78 9.17 52.75
CA LYS A 193 23.41 9.70 53.97
C LYS A 193 22.99 8.87 55.19
#